data_AF-A0A956KQ48-F1
#
_entry.id   AF-A0A956KQ48-F1
#
_cell.length_a   1.000
_cell.length_b   1.000
_cell.length_c   1.000
_cell.angle_alpha   90.00
_cell.angle_beta   90.00
_cell.angle_gamma   90.00
#
_symmetry.space_group_name_H-M   'P 1'
#
loop_
_entity.id
_entity.type
_entity.pdbx_description
1 polymer ?
#
loop_
_entity_poly.entity_id
_entity_poly.type
_entity_poly.pdbx_seq_one_letter_code
_entity_poly.pdbx_strand_id
1 'polypeptide(L)'
;MAEISRGATAMRRTSWSRPIALALDHGLLEGRSVLDYGCGHGDDFRSLRELGIDAVGWDPEHLPEGDRRESEVVNLGFVLNVVEDQRERGEVLRRAHALATKLLIVSVRVDRSLNHAERYADGVITTRNT
;
A
#
# COMPACT_ATOMS: atom_id res chain seq x y z
N MET A 1 26.58 2.10 -9.10
CA MET A 1 25.49 2.22 -8.11
C MET A 1 24.27 1.61 -8.77
N ALA A 2 23.78 0.49 -8.27
CA ALA A 2 22.70 -0.25 -8.91
C ALA A 2 21.35 0.43 -8.61
N GLU A 3 20.63 0.78 -9.67
CA GLU A 3 19.30 1.40 -9.63
C GLU A 3 18.29 0.35 -9.16
N ILE A 4 17.65 0.61 -8.01
CA ILE A 4 16.66 -0.29 -7.39
C ILE A 4 15.36 -0.17 -8.16
N SER A 5 14.97 -1.23 -8.87
CA SER A 5 13.73 -1.30 -9.65
C SER A 5 12.56 -1.63 -8.73
N ARG A 6 11.90 -0.59 -8.24
CA ARG A 6 10.75 -0.65 -7.31
C ARG A 6 9.47 -1.26 -7.94
N GLY A 7 9.41 -1.36 -9.27
CA GLY A 7 8.23 -1.83 -10.03
C GLY A 7 7.97 -3.35 -10.11
N ALA A 8 8.78 -4.21 -9.48
CA ALA A 8 8.77 -5.66 -9.80
C ALA A 8 7.79 -6.54 -8.98
N THR A 9 6.93 -5.97 -8.12
CA THR A 9 6.06 -6.75 -7.21
C THR A 9 4.55 -6.68 -7.45
N ALA A 10 4.10 -6.04 -8.54
CA ALA A 10 2.69 -6.04 -8.90
C ALA A 10 2.26 -7.37 -9.55
N MET A 11 1.97 -8.36 -8.72
CA MET A 11 1.40 -9.64 -9.14
C MET A 11 -0.10 -9.46 -9.37
N ARG A 12 -0.55 -9.44 -10.63
CA ARG A 12 -1.98 -9.39 -11.02
C ARG A 12 -2.76 -10.50 -10.30
N ARG A 13 -3.60 -10.12 -9.34
CA ARG A 13 -4.55 -11.03 -8.69
C ARG A 13 -5.97 -10.57 -9.00
N THR A 14 -6.80 -11.51 -9.43
CA THR A 14 -8.25 -11.36 -9.61
C THR A 14 -9.02 -11.25 -8.29
N SER A 15 -8.34 -10.88 -7.20
CA SER A 15 -8.86 -10.91 -5.83
C SER A 15 -8.28 -9.73 -5.06
N TRP A 16 -9.11 -9.08 -4.25
CA TRP A 16 -8.70 -8.01 -3.34
C TRP A 16 -7.42 -8.37 -2.57
N SER A 17 -6.61 -7.36 -2.26
CA SER A 17 -5.57 -7.53 -1.27
C SER A 17 -6.18 -7.96 0.06
N ARG A 18 -5.42 -8.74 0.83
CA ARG A 18 -5.86 -9.25 2.14
C ARG A 18 -6.39 -8.15 3.08
N PRO A 19 -5.79 -6.95 3.21
CA PRO A 19 -6.38 -5.89 4.04
C PRO A 19 -7.75 -5.43 3.56
N ILE A 20 -7.94 -5.24 2.25
CA ILE A 20 -9.23 -4.82 1.68
C ILE A 20 -10.29 -5.92 1.86
N ALA A 21 -9.94 -7.17 1.60
CA ALA A 21 -10.85 -8.30 1.82
C ALA A 21 -11.35 -8.36 3.27
N LEU A 22 -10.43 -8.28 4.25
CA LEU A 22 -10.80 -8.27 5.66
C LEU A 22 -11.65 -7.05 6.04
N ALA A 23 -11.34 -5.87 5.49
CA ALA A 23 -12.11 -4.67 5.77
C ALA A 23 -13.54 -4.76 5.22
N LEU A 24 -13.73 -5.38 4.05
CA LEU A 24 -15.06 -5.66 3.49
C LEU A 24 -15.81 -6.69 4.33
N ASP A 25 -15.17 -7.82 4.67
CA ASP A 25 -15.77 -8.89 5.48
C ASP A 25 -16.26 -8.38 6.85
N HIS A 26 -15.60 -7.37 7.40
CA HIS A 26 -15.98 -6.73 8.66
C HIS A 26 -16.87 -5.48 8.50
N GLY A 27 -17.35 -5.18 7.29
CA GLY A 27 -18.23 -4.04 7.02
C GLY A 27 -17.58 -2.67 7.24
N LEU A 28 -16.24 -2.60 7.23
CA LEU A 28 -15.49 -1.37 7.54
C LEU A 28 -15.47 -0.36 6.39
N LEU A 29 -15.80 -0.79 5.16
CA LEU A 29 -15.80 0.05 3.95
C LEU A 29 -17.20 0.46 3.48
N GLU A 30 -18.25 -0.12 4.04
CA GLU A 30 -19.63 0.11 3.59
C GLU A 30 -20.06 1.57 3.77
N GLY A 31 -20.49 2.21 2.68
CA GLY A 31 -20.92 3.60 2.67
C GLY A 31 -19.81 4.62 2.96
N ARG A 32 -18.54 4.21 2.88
CA ARG A 32 -17.39 5.07 3.17
C ARG A 32 -16.53 5.31 1.94
N SER A 33 -15.97 6.50 1.83
CA SER A 33 -14.95 6.80 0.83
C SER A 33 -13.62 6.11 1.17
N VAL A 34 -12.95 5.59 0.14
CA VAL A 34 -11.70 4.82 0.28
C VAL A 34 -10.59 5.42 -0.59
N LEU A 35 -9.42 5.66 -0.01
CA LEU A 35 -8.17 5.89 -0.73
C LEU A 35 -7.27 4.66 -0.58
N ASP A 36 -6.89 4.06 -1.71
CA ASP A 36 -5.84 3.05 -1.76
C ASP A 36 -4.48 3.74 -2.00
N TYR A 37 -3.73 3.95 -0.92
CA TYR A 37 -2.45 4.66 -0.93
C TYR A 37 -1.32 3.67 -1.28
N GLY A 38 -0.60 3.95 -2.37
CA GLY A 38 0.37 3.03 -2.94
C GLY A 38 -0.32 1.84 -3.61
N CYS A 39 -1.36 2.10 -4.40
CA CYS A 39 -2.20 1.07 -5.03
C CYS A 39 -1.47 0.23 -6.10
N GLY A 40 -0.22 0.56 -6.44
CA GLY A 40 0.49 0.00 -7.58
C GLY A 40 -0.34 0.17 -8.84
N HIS A 41 -0.68 -0.94 -9.49
CA HIS A 41 -1.45 -0.94 -10.73
C HIS A 41 -2.93 -0.64 -10.55
N GLY A 42 -3.45 -0.57 -9.31
CA GLY A 42 -4.81 -0.10 -9.03
C GLY A 42 -5.89 -1.18 -9.02
N ASP A 43 -5.57 -2.43 -8.69
CA ASP A 43 -6.54 -3.52 -8.69
C ASP A 43 -7.63 -3.32 -7.60
N ASP A 44 -7.23 -3.01 -6.36
CA ASP A 44 -8.15 -2.90 -5.23
C ASP A 44 -9.18 -1.77 -5.39
N PHE A 45 -8.74 -0.53 -5.62
CA PHE A 45 -9.69 0.59 -5.71
C PHE A 45 -10.62 0.48 -6.91
N ARG A 46 -10.18 -0.11 -8.04
CA ARG A 46 -11.06 -0.34 -9.20
C ARG A 46 -12.12 -1.38 -8.87
N SER A 47 -11.76 -2.49 -8.22
CA SER A 47 -12.74 -3.48 -7.77
C SER A 47 -13.70 -2.93 -6.71
N LEU A 48 -13.24 -2.04 -5.83
CA LEU A 48 -14.14 -1.34 -4.89
C LEU A 48 -15.16 -0.46 -5.62
N ARG A 49 -14.75 0.25 -6.68
CA ARG A 49 -15.68 1.03 -7.51
C ARG A 49 -16.72 0.18 -8.21
N GLU A 50 -16.36 -1.04 -8.65
CA GLU A 50 -17.30 -2.00 -9.24
C GLU A 50 -18.38 -2.44 -8.24
N LEU A 51 -18.08 -2.41 -6.94
CA LEU A 51 -19.05 -2.63 -5.84
C LEU A 51 -19.87 -1.37 -5.48
N GLY A 52 -19.68 -0.25 -6.18
CA GLY A 52 -20.35 1.01 -5.88
C GLY A 52 -19.74 1.79 -4.71
N ILE A 53 -18.55 1.42 -4.24
CA ILE A 53 -17.82 2.17 -3.21
C ILE A 53 -17.10 3.35 -3.86
N ASP A 54 -17.18 4.53 -3.22
CA ASP A 54 -16.41 5.71 -3.63
C ASP A 54 -14.92 5.50 -3.33
N ALA A 55 -14.19 4.93 -4.28
CA ALA A 55 -12.79 4.60 -4.11
C ALA A 55 -11.88 5.30 -5.13
N VAL A 56 -10.74 5.79 -4.65
CA VAL A 56 -9.65 6.36 -5.44
C VAL A 56 -8.33 5.67 -5.11
N GLY A 57 -7.35 5.81 -5.99
CA GLY A 57 -6.03 5.22 -5.81
C GLY A 57 -4.93 6.17 -6.26
N TRP A 58 -3.80 6.10 -5.58
CA TRP A 58 -2.59 6.84 -5.92
C TRP A 58 -1.36 5.95 -5.71
N ASP A 59 -0.42 6.01 -6.63
CA ASP A 59 0.88 5.35 -6.50
C ASP A 59 1.97 6.20 -7.15
N PRO A 60 3.10 6.49 -6.48
CA PRO A 60 4.10 7.40 -7.02
C PRO A 60 4.76 6.90 -8.31
N GLU A 61 4.76 5.59 -8.56
CA GLU A 61 5.45 4.99 -9.71
C GLU A 61 4.48 4.53 -10.80
N HIS A 62 3.36 3.93 -10.41
CA HIS A 62 2.44 3.25 -11.32
C HIS A 62 1.20 4.09 -11.64
N LEU A 63 0.85 5.04 -10.78
CA LEU A 63 -0.31 5.91 -10.97
C LEU A 63 -0.06 7.31 -10.34
N PRO A 64 0.96 8.05 -10.81
CA PRO A 64 1.37 9.32 -10.18
C PRO A 64 0.33 10.43 -10.34
N GLU A 65 -0.47 10.36 -11.41
CA GLU A 65 -1.61 11.25 -11.68
C GLU A 65 -2.92 10.75 -11.03
N GLY A 66 -2.86 9.70 -10.21
CA GLY A 66 -4.01 9.21 -9.46
C GLY A 66 -4.49 10.19 -8.40
N ASP A 67 -5.76 10.07 -8.02
CA ASP A 67 -6.37 10.94 -7.02
C ASP A 67 -5.86 10.60 -5.62
N ARG A 68 -5.20 11.57 -4.99
CA ARG A 68 -4.74 11.51 -3.59
C ARG A 68 -5.47 12.56 -2.76
N ARG A 69 -6.71 12.25 -2.37
CA ARG A 69 -7.58 13.11 -1.57
C ARG A 69 -7.87 12.51 -0.20
N GLU A 70 -8.34 13.35 0.72
CA GLU A 70 -8.88 12.86 2.00
C GLU A 70 -10.02 11.86 1.77
N SER A 71 -10.08 10.82 2.59
CA SER A 71 -11.07 9.76 2.53
C SER A 71 -11.38 9.24 3.93
N GLU A 72 -12.56 8.66 4.10
CA GLU A 72 -12.94 8.07 5.39
C GLU A 72 -12.07 6.89 5.76
N VAL A 73 -11.70 6.08 4.77
CA VAL A 73 -10.76 4.97 4.93
C VAL A 73 -9.56 5.19 4.03
N VAL A 74 -8.35 5.07 4.59
CA VAL A 74 -7.12 4.98 3.81
C VAL A 74 -6.52 3.60 4.00
N ASN A 75 -6.30 2.88 2.90
CA ASN A 75 -5.53 1.64 2.89
C ASN A 75 -4.07 1.95 2.57
N LEU A 76 -3.18 1.65 3.52
CA LEU A 76 -1.72 1.66 3.35
C LEU A 76 -1.22 0.20 3.33
N GLY A 77 -1.66 -0.53 2.31
CA GLY A 77 -1.40 -1.95 2.16
C GLY A 77 0.00 -2.22 1.62
N PHE A 78 0.89 -2.78 2.44
CA PHE A 78 2.24 -3.23 2.07
C PHE A 78 3.20 -2.13 1.57
N VAL A 79 2.79 -0.86 1.50
CA VAL A 79 3.66 0.26 1.08
C VAL A 79 4.88 0.39 1.98
N LEU A 80 4.72 0.23 3.29
CA LEU A 80 5.84 0.37 4.23
C LEU A 80 6.91 -0.72 4.05
N ASN A 81 6.59 -1.83 3.37
CA ASN A 81 7.57 -2.89 3.10
C ASN A 81 8.60 -2.51 2.03
N VAL A 82 8.34 -1.49 1.21
CA VAL A 82 9.23 -1.06 0.11
C VAL A 82 9.90 0.30 0.37
N VAL A 83 9.74 0.85 1.58
CA VAL A 83 10.38 2.10 2.01
C VAL A 83 11.50 1.76 2.97
N GLU A 84 12.75 1.79 2.48
CA GLU A 84 13.91 1.34 3.23
C GLU A 84 14.32 2.33 4.32
N ASP A 85 14.30 3.64 4.01
CA ASP A 85 14.68 4.66 4.98
C ASP A 85 13.62 4.80 6.09
N GLN A 86 14.07 4.75 7.34
CA GLN A 86 13.18 4.80 8.51
C GLN A 86 12.44 6.14 8.63
N ARG A 87 13.10 7.25 8.30
CA ARG A 87 12.49 8.58 8.39
C ARG A 87 11.42 8.72 7.31
N GLU A 88 11.75 8.35 6.07
CA GLU A 88 10.83 8.33 4.94
C GLU A 88 9.62 7.44 5.21
N ARG A 89 9.83 6.24 5.77
CA ARG A 89 8.75 5.31 6.13
C ARG A 89 7.80 5.92 7.16
N GLY A 90 8.36 6.60 8.16
CA GLY A 90 7.58 7.37 9.14
C GLY A 90 6.81 8.52 8.50
N GLU A 91 7.39 9.23 7.52
CA GLU A 91 6.69 10.28 6.79
C GLU A 91 5.56 9.74 5.91
N VAL A 92 5.76 8.63 5.21
CA VAL A 92 4.71 7.96 4.42
C VAL A 92 3.53 7.59 5.31
N LEU A 93 3.79 7.00 6.48
CA LEU A 93 2.74 6.68 7.44
C LEU A 93 1.97 7.93 7.90
N ARG A 94 2.68 9.03 8.23
CA ARG A 94 2.05 10.29 8.63
C ARG A 94 1.22 10.91 7.50
N ARG A 95 1.72 10.87 6.27
CA ARG A 95 1.00 11.37 5.08
C ARG A 95 -0.28 10.56 4.83
N ALA A 96 -0.21 9.24 4.92
CA ALA A 96 -1.38 8.37 4.79
C ALA A 96 -2.40 8.62 5.92
N HIS A 97 -1.92 8.78 7.16
CA HIS A 97 -2.78 9.12 8.31
C HIS A 97 -3.48 10.47 8.14
N ALA A 98 -2.78 11.49 7.65
CA ALA A 98 -3.36 12.82 7.43
C ALA A 98 -4.50 12.82 6.40
N LEU A 99 -4.54 11.84 5.50
CA LEU A 99 -5.60 11.67 4.50
C LEU A 99 -6.77 10.83 5.02
N ALA A 100 -6.63 10.17 6.17
CA ALA A 100 -7.65 9.33 6.76
C ALA A 100 -8.51 10.13 7.75
N THR A 101 -9.81 10.25 7.49
CA THR A 101 -10.72 10.99 8.38
C THR A 101 -11.40 10.10 9.42
N LYS A 102 -11.45 8.76 9.21
CA LYS A 102 -12.04 7.81 10.17
C LYS A 102 -11.18 6.58 10.45
N LEU A 103 -10.59 5.96 9.43
CA LEU A 103 -9.85 4.70 9.56
C LEU A 103 -8.59 4.70 8.68
N LEU A 104 -7.46 4.36 9.28
CA LEU A 104 -6.25 3.99 8.56
C LEU A 104 -6.01 2.48 8.69
N ILE A 105 -6.00 1.77 7.57
CA ILE A 105 -5.61 0.36 7.50
C ILE A 105 -4.13 0.32 7.16
N VAL A 106 -3.32 -0.31 8.01
CA VAL A 106 -1.89 -0.52 7.76
C VAL A 106 -1.60 -2.01 7.73
N SER A 107 -0.98 -2.49 6.65
CA SER A 107 -0.55 -3.89 6.54
C SER A 107 0.91 -3.98 6.17
N VAL A 108 1.64 -4.80 6.90
CA VAL A 108 3.06 -5.08 6.66
C VAL A 108 3.32 -6.57 6.69
N ARG A 109 4.25 -7.05 5.86
CA ARG A 109 4.78 -8.40 5.96
C ARG A 109 6.00 -8.45 6.89
N VAL A 110 6.05 -9.46 7.76
CA VAL A 110 7.11 -9.73 8.73
C VAL A 110 7.85 -11.05 8.45
N ASP A 111 7.53 -11.71 7.34
CA ASP A 111 7.90 -13.10 7.03
C ASP A 111 9.28 -13.27 6.37
N ARG A 112 10.07 -12.21 6.19
CA ARG A 112 11.44 -12.36 5.70
C ARG A 112 12.38 -12.78 6.84
N SER A 113 12.53 -14.09 7.03
CA SER A 113 13.70 -14.65 7.70
C SER A 113 14.96 -14.05 7.04
N LEU A 114 15.72 -13.24 7.80
CA LEU A 114 16.88 -12.47 7.35
C LEU A 114 18.10 -13.34 7.00
N ASN A 115 17.94 -14.67 6.92
CA ASN A 115 19.03 -15.64 6.88
C ASN A 115 19.92 -15.57 5.62
N HIS A 116 19.48 -14.87 4.56
CA HIS A 116 20.23 -14.72 3.30
C HIS A 116 20.22 -13.29 2.73
N ALA A 117 19.91 -12.29 3.55
CA ALA A 117 19.71 -10.92 3.08
C ALA A 117 20.84 -10.02 3.58
N GLU A 118 21.42 -9.23 2.68
CA GLU A 118 22.53 -8.32 3.02
C GLU A 118 21.96 -7.19 3.87
N ARG A 119 22.55 -6.92 5.04
CA ARG A 119 22.08 -5.81 5.90
C ARG A 119 22.24 -4.49 5.16
N TYR A 120 21.16 -3.72 5.10
CA TYR A 120 21.15 -2.37 4.53
C TYR A 120 20.34 -1.45 5.44
N ALA A 121 21.00 -0.42 5.96
CA ALA A 121 20.45 0.46 7.01
C ALA A 121 19.91 -0.34 8.21
N ASP A 122 18.63 -0.16 8.58
CA ASP A 122 17.96 -0.91 9.65
C ASP A 122 17.22 -2.17 9.15
N GLY A 123 17.35 -2.50 7.86
CA GLY A 123 16.71 -3.62 7.19
C GLY A 123 17.69 -4.53 6.43
N VAL A 124 17.19 -5.18 5.38
CA VAL A 124 17.99 -6.07 4.52
C VAL A 124 17.56 -5.97 3.06
N ILE A 125 18.52 -6.07 2.13
CA ILE A 125 18.28 -6.17 0.69
C ILE A 125 18.16 -7.65 0.33
N THR A 126 17.11 -8.00 -0.41
CA THR A 126 16.89 -9.37 -0.87
C THR A 126 17.44 -9.63 -2.26
N THR A 127 17.51 -10.90 -2.66
CA THR A 127 18.02 -11.33 -3.98
C THR A 127 17.25 -10.78 -5.18
N ARG A 128 16.10 -10.13 -4.95
CA ARG A 128 15.33 -9.38 -5.96
C ARG A 128 15.60 -7.88 -5.96
N ASN A 129 16.61 -7.43 -5.21
CA ASN A 129 16.98 -6.02 -5.06
C ASN A 129 15.85 -5.14 -4.48
N THR A 130 15.08 -5.72 -3.54
CA THR A 130 14.02 -5.07 -2.74
C THR A 130 14.21 -5.42 -1.28
#